data_AF-A0A355X674-F1
#
_entry.id   AF-A0A355X674-F1
#
_cell.length_a   1.000
_cell.length_b   1.000
_cell.length_c   1.000
_cell.angle_alpha   90.00
_cell.angle_beta   90.00
_cell.angle_gamma   90.00
#
_symmetry.space_group_name_H-M   'P 1'
#
loop_
_entity.id
_entity.type
_entity.pdbx_description
1 polymer ?
#
loop_
_entity_poly.entity_id
_entity_poly.type
_entity_poly.pdbx_seq_one_letter_code
_entity_poly.pdbx_strand_id
1 'polypeptide(L)'
;MDIDIYDFDKTIVPFDSGSLFCVYCLLHYPYLFLVLPFFVPVLLIALILMLTKVISFTDFKKLCFLFVALIPLKKAVKGFWDKY
;
A
#
# COMPACT_ATOMS: atom_id res chain seq x y z
N MET A 1 4.34 -33.35 -12.21
CA MET A 1 4.95 -32.07 -12.61
C MET A 1 4.69 -31.14 -11.46
N ASP A 2 5.69 -30.92 -10.62
CA ASP A 2 5.58 -30.00 -9.50
C ASP A 2 5.81 -28.59 -10.05
N ILE A 3 4.86 -27.70 -9.80
CA ILE A 3 4.91 -26.31 -10.26
C ILE A 3 5.29 -25.49 -9.03
N ASP A 4 6.48 -24.91 -9.06
CA ASP A 4 6.92 -23.98 -8.02
C ASP A 4 6.27 -22.61 -8.26
N ILE A 5 5.38 -22.21 -7.34
CA ILE A 5 4.71 -20.91 -7.34
C ILE A 5 5.42 -20.02 -6.33
N TYR A 6 6.13 -19.03 -6.84
CA TYR A 6 6.83 -18.05 -6.02
C TYR A 6 5.97 -16.80 -5.84
N ASP A 7 5.95 -16.28 -4.61
CA ASP A 7 5.46 -14.94 -4.35
C ASP A 7 6.44 -13.92 -4.94
N PHE A 8 6.02 -12.66 -5.05
CA PHE A 8 6.87 -11.60 -5.54
C PHE A 8 7.65 -10.95 -4.39
N ASP A 9 6.93 -10.41 -3.41
CA ASP A 9 7.53 -9.74 -2.26
C ASP A 9 8.30 -10.75 -1.38
N LYS A 10 9.47 -10.33 -0.89
CA LYS A 10 10.39 -11.14 -0.07
C LYS A 10 10.89 -12.44 -0.70
N THR A 11 10.58 -12.69 -1.98
CA THR A 11 11.02 -13.88 -2.74
C THR A 11 11.75 -13.47 -4.00
N ILE A 12 11.10 -12.75 -4.91
CA ILE A 12 11.73 -12.20 -6.13
C ILE A 12 12.48 -10.90 -5.78
N VAL A 13 11.84 -10.04 -4.98
CA VAL A 13 12.47 -8.84 -4.42
C VAL A 13 12.69 -9.00 -2.93
N PRO A 14 13.82 -8.56 -2.34
CA PRO A 14 14.14 -8.81 -0.94
C PRO A 14 13.36 -7.91 0.06
N PHE A 15 12.34 -7.20 -0.42
CA PHE A 15 11.57 -6.22 0.35
C PHE A 15 10.06 -6.33 0.09
N ASP A 16 9.27 -5.59 0.87
CA ASP A 16 7.82 -5.44 0.65
C ASP A 16 7.57 -4.24 -0.25
N SER A 17 7.25 -4.50 -1.52
CA SER A 17 7.09 -3.46 -2.53
C SER A 17 5.93 -2.51 -2.20
N GLY A 18 4.84 -3.03 -1.63
CA GLY A 18 3.66 -2.24 -1.25
C GLY A 18 3.95 -1.18 -0.20
N SER A 19 4.58 -1.56 0.91
CA SER A 19 4.91 -0.62 2.00
C SER A 19 5.91 0.44 1.55
N LEU A 20 6.93 0.05 0.79
CA LEU A 20 7.90 0.99 0.24
C LEU A 20 7.28 1.94 -0.79
N PHE A 21 6.33 1.44 -1.60
CA PHE A 21 5.59 2.28 -2.54
C PHE A 21 4.73 3.33 -1.82
N CYS A 22 4.08 2.96 -0.71
CA CYS A 22 3.35 3.92 0.13
C CYS A 22 4.27 5.05 0.63
N VAL A 23 5.44 4.70 1.18
CA VAL A 23 6.43 5.69 1.65
C VAL A 23 6.94 6.56 0.49
N TYR A 24 7.25 5.94 -0.65
CA TYR A 24 7.65 6.66 -1.86
C TYR A 24 6.60 7.70 -2.27
N CYS A 25 5.32 7.32 -2.27
CA CYS A 25 4.23 8.21 -2.65
C CYS A 25 4.07 9.37 -1.67
N LEU A 26 4.13 9.13 -0.35
CA LEU A 26 4.06 10.19 0.66
C LEU A 26 5.17 11.24 0.47
N LEU A 27 6.39 10.80 0.12
CA LEU A 27 7.53 11.70 -0.08
C LEU A 27 7.43 12.49 -1.39
N HIS A 28 6.94 11.89 -2.48
CA HIS A 28 6.89 12.54 -3.80
C HIS A 28 5.61 13.33 -4.06
N TYR A 29 4.54 13.05 -3.30
CA TYR A 29 3.24 13.71 -3.42
C TYR A 29 2.85 14.34 -2.08
N PRO A 30 3.44 15.50 -1.71
CA PRO A 30 3.29 16.07 -0.37
C PRO A 30 1.86 16.51 -0.04
N TYR A 31 1.00 16.71 -1.04
CA TYR A 31 -0.42 16.97 -0.79
C TYR A 31 -1.14 15.78 -0.11
N LEU A 32 -0.57 14.57 -0.14
CA LEU A 32 -1.07 13.44 0.64
C LEU A 32 -1.02 13.71 2.14
N PHE A 33 -0.09 14.55 2.62
CA PHE A 33 -0.05 14.98 4.02
C PHE A 33 -1.28 15.80 4.42
N LEU A 34 -1.90 16.52 3.48
CA LEU A 34 -3.13 17.28 3.75
C LEU A 34 -4.35 16.36 3.94
N VAL A 35 -4.33 15.18 3.33
CA VAL A 35 -5.42 14.19 3.41
C VAL A 35 -5.21 13.23 4.58
N LEU A 36 -3.97 13.11 5.07
CA LEU A 36 -3.56 12.22 6.15
C LEU A 36 -4.40 12.37 7.44
N PRO A 37 -4.77 13.59 7.91
CA PRO A 37 -5.63 13.76 9.08
C PRO A 37 -7.03 13.15 8.92
N PHE A 38 -7.54 13.05 7.70
CA PHE A 38 -8.82 12.39 7.41
C PHE A 38 -8.65 10.88 7.23
N PHE A 39 -7.52 10.47 6.64
CA PHE A 39 -7.24 9.08 6.31
C PHE A 39 -6.86 8.24 7.54
N VAL A 40 -6.06 8.79 8.45
CA VAL A 40 -5.58 8.08 9.64
C VAL A 40 -6.72 7.59 10.54
N PRO A 41 -7.74 8.41 10.89
CA PRO A 41 -8.88 7.94 11.67
C PRO A 41 -9.61 6.76 11.00
N VAL A 42 -9.78 6.81 9.67
CA VAL A 42 -10.41 5.73 8.90
C VAL A 42 -9.58 4.44 9.00
N LEU A 43 -8.24 4.53 8.86
CA LEU A 43 -7.37 3.37 9.00
C LEU A 43 -7.35 2.81 10.42
N LEU A 44 -7.42 3.66 11.44
CA LEU A 44 -7.51 3.22 12.84
C LEU A 44 -8.82 2.47 13.12
N ILE A 45 -9.95 2.98 12.63
CA ILE A 45 -11.24 2.29 12.74
C ILE A 45 -11.18 0.95 11.99
N ALA A 46 -10.65 0.95 10.75
CA ALA A 46 -10.50 -0.26 9.96
C ALA A 46 -9.59 -1.30 10.65
N LEU A 47 -8.51 -0.86 11.30
CA LEU A 47 -7.63 -1.73 12.07
C LEU A 47 -8.38 -2.39 13.23
N ILE A 48 -9.18 -1.62 13.99
CA ILE A 48 -10.00 -2.17 15.06
C ILE A 48 -11.00 -3.18 14.51
N LEU A 49 -11.68 -2.86 13.41
CA LEU A 49 -12.64 -3.78 12.75
C LEU A 49 -11.96 -5.06 12.24
N MET A 50 -10.71 -4.96 11.78
CA MET A 50 -9.94 -6.13 11.34
C MET A 50 -9.56 -7.00 12.54
N LEU A 51 -9.13 -6.38 13.65
CA LEU A 51 -8.78 -7.09 14.89
C LEU A 51 -10.00 -7.78 15.52
N THR A 52 -11.19 -7.17 15.43
CA THR A 52 -12.46 -7.78 15.86
C THR A 52 -13.03 -8.77 14.84
N LYS A 53 -12.31 -9.03 13.74
CA LYS A 53 -12.69 -9.96 12.65
C LYS A 53 -13.99 -9.58 11.91
N VAL A 54 -14.39 -8.32 11.99
CA VAL A 54 -15.54 -7.80 11.22
C VAL A 54 -15.17 -7.62 9.75
N ILE A 55 -13.93 -7.21 9.47
CA ILE A 55 -13.39 -7.13 8.10
C ILE A 55 -12.18 -8.04 7.93
N SER A 56 -11.93 -8.48 6.69
CA SER A 56 -10.75 -9.30 6.40
C SER A 56 -9.47 -8.47 6.32
N PHE A 57 -8.32 -9.13 6.47
CA PHE A 57 -7.02 -8.51 6.23
C PHE A 57 -6.89 -7.95 4.81
N THR A 58 -7.51 -8.61 3.83
CA THR A 58 -7.56 -8.15 2.44
C THR A 58 -8.32 -6.84 2.30
N ASP A 59 -9.44 -6.69 3.01
CA ASP A 59 -10.24 -5.46 2.96
C ASP A 59 -9.52 -4.31 3.66
N PHE A 60 -8.85 -4.59 4.79
CA PHE A 60 -7.98 -3.63 5.45
C PHE A 60 -6.86 -3.13 4.51
N LYS A 61 -6.19 -4.06 3.80
CA LYS A 61 -5.16 -3.69 2.81
C LYS A 61 -5.72 -2.79 1.70
N LYS A 62 -6.90 -3.10 1.14
CA LYS A 62 -7.54 -2.23 0.12
C LYS A 62 -7.74 -0.81 0.64
N LEU A 63 -8.17 -0.66 1.89
CA LEU A 63 -8.33 0.65 2.53
C LEU A 63 -6.99 1.38 2.65
N CYS A 64 -5.92 0.71 3.05
CA CYS A 64 -4.58 1.30 3.11
C CYS A 64 -4.11 1.88 1.77
N PHE A 65 -4.53 1.31 0.63
CA PHE A 65 -4.13 1.75 -0.71
C PHE A 65 -5.13 2.71 -1.39
N LEU A 66 -6.19 3.17 -0.71
CA LEU A 66 -7.15 4.12 -1.31
C LEU A 66 -6.51 5.43 -1.77
N PHE A 67 -5.42 5.88 -1.12
CA PHE A 67 -4.70 7.09 -1.50
C PHE A 67 -4.15 7.03 -2.94
N VAL A 68 -4.00 5.82 -3.51
CA VAL A 68 -3.48 5.62 -4.87
C VAL A 68 -4.36 6.32 -5.92
N ALA A 69 -5.66 6.49 -5.65
CA ALA A 69 -6.56 7.24 -6.51
C ALA A 69 -6.22 8.75 -6.60
N LEU A 70 -5.46 9.27 -5.64
CA LEU A 70 -5.10 10.69 -5.53
C LEU A 70 -3.74 11.01 -6.17
N ILE A 71 -3.04 10.02 -6.71
CA ILE A 71 -1.73 10.19 -7.34
C ILE A 71 -1.78 9.78 -8.81
N PRO A 72 -0.88 10.32 -9.66
CA PRO A 72 -0.73 9.85 -11.04
C PRO A 72 -0.07 8.46 -11.03
N LEU A 73 -0.89 7.42 -10.83
CA LEU A 73 -0.46 6.05 -10.56
C LEU A 73 0.59 5.53 -11.55
N LYS A 74 0.36 5.65 -12.85
CA LYS A 74 1.29 5.14 -13.87
C LYS A 74 2.68 5.79 -13.75
N LYS A 75 2.73 7.10 -13.49
CA LYS A 75 3.98 7.85 -13.31
C LYS A 75 4.65 7.46 -12.00
N ALA A 76 3.89 7.33 -10.91
CA ALA A 76 4.39 6.95 -9.61
C ALA A 76 4.99 5.54 -9.61
N VAL A 77 4.29 4.56 -10.20
CA VAL A 77 4.77 3.17 -10.31
C VAL A 77 6.05 3.11 -11.13
N LYS A 78 6.08 3.78 -12.29
CA LYS A 78 7.28 3.84 -13.10
C LYS A 78 8.45 4.45 -12.32
N GLY A 79 8.24 5.61 -11.70
CA GLY A 79 9.30 6.29 -10.94
C GLY A 79 9.76 5.51 -9.69
N PHE A 80 8.90 4.70 -9.09
CA PHE A 80 9.27 3.81 -7.99
C PHE A 80 10.18 2.69 -8.47
N TRP A 81 9.81 2.03 -9.58
CA TRP A 81 10.59 0.92 -10.12
C TRP A 81 11.86 1.35 -10.85
N ASP A 82 11.90 2.53 -11.47
CA ASP A 82 13.13 3.08 -12.08
C ASP A 82 14.27 3.28 -11.05
N LYS A 83 13.97 3.22 -9.74
CA LYS A 83 14.94 3.30 -8.64
C LYS A 83 15.60 1.95 -8.30
N TYR A 84 15.02 0.82 -8.71
CA TYR A 84 15.43 -0.54 -8.36
C TYR A 84 15.81 -1.35 -9.60
#